data_AF-A0A0G0W052-F1
#
_entry.id   AF-A0A0G0W052-F1
#
_cell.length_a   1.000
_cell.length_b   1.000
_cell.length_c   1.000
_cell.angle_alpha   90.00
_cell.angle_beta   90.00
_cell.angle_gamma   90.00
#
_symmetry.space_group_name_H-M   'P 1'
#
loop_
_entity.id
_entity.type
_entity.pdbx_description
1 polymer ?
#
loop_
_entity_poly.entity_id
_entity_poly.type
_entity_poly.pdbx_seq_one_letter_code
_entity_poly.pdbx_strand_id
1 'polypeptide(L)'
;PIEMMAGLIKIDTLGNVIISGNLAVGGGIESGSLNLVSRNNTGVGTPNENATASALLTLQNSTGTNVASVDASGSAIFNSISTQGLTIAGAIDATNSAVVNGVITTNATAGSGVIPAETSEIAIRNANVTDYTLVYVTPTSSTDNYVLYVKSKSPGEFVVGFTNPISIDVNFNWWIVKVTQ
;
A
#
# COMPACT_ATOMS: atom_id res chain seq x y z
N PRO A 1 23.40 35.56 -14.65
CA PRO A 1 23.17 34.11 -14.91
C PRO A 1 24.53 33.48 -15.26
N ILE A 2 24.80 32.28 -14.77
CA ILE A 2 26.04 31.53 -15.06
C ILE A 2 25.66 30.31 -15.87
N GLU A 3 26.35 30.08 -16.98
CA GLU A 3 26.22 28.86 -17.78
C GLU A 3 27.59 28.19 -17.91
N MET A 4 27.64 26.87 -17.67
CA MET A 4 28.85 26.06 -17.78
C MET A 4 28.63 24.90 -18.74
N MET A 5 29.70 24.45 -19.41
CA MET A 5 29.69 23.29 -20.32
C MET A 5 28.57 23.36 -21.38
N ALA A 6 28.55 24.42 -22.19
CA ALA A 6 27.52 24.64 -23.22
C ALA A 6 26.08 24.63 -22.69
N GLY A 7 25.88 25.04 -21.43
CA GLY A 7 24.57 25.15 -20.82
C GLY A 7 24.04 23.86 -20.17
N LEU A 8 24.87 22.84 -19.98
CA LEU A 8 24.51 21.63 -19.24
C LEU A 8 24.34 21.90 -17.73
N ILE A 9 24.98 22.96 -17.22
CA ILE A 9 24.74 23.49 -15.88
C ILE A 9 24.39 24.98 -16.02
N LYS A 10 23.26 25.39 -15.45
CA LYS A 10 22.78 26.77 -15.47
C LYS A 10 22.38 27.23 -14.07
N ILE A 11 22.81 28.44 -13.71
CA ILE A 11 22.39 29.13 -12.49
C ILE A 11 21.74 30.46 -12.90
N ASP A 12 20.46 30.62 -12.58
CA ASP A 12 19.74 31.84 -12.89
C ASP A 12 19.97 32.95 -11.83
N THR A 13 19.37 34.11 -12.04
CA THR A 13 19.51 35.25 -11.12
C THR A 13 18.72 35.10 -9.82
N LEU A 14 17.82 34.11 -9.75
CA LEU A 14 17.04 33.76 -8.57
C LEU A 14 17.76 32.67 -7.74
N GLY A 15 18.89 32.14 -8.22
CA GLY A 15 19.67 31.10 -7.57
C GLY A 15 19.23 29.68 -7.89
N ASN A 16 18.30 29.49 -8.84
CA ASN A 16 17.91 28.15 -9.26
C ASN A 16 19.03 27.49 -10.06
N VAL A 17 19.31 26.23 -9.76
CA VAL A 17 20.33 25.44 -10.44
C VAL A 17 19.65 24.38 -11.30
N ILE A 18 19.98 24.36 -12.59
CA ILE A 18 19.53 23.34 -13.54
C ILE A 18 20.75 22.54 -13.98
N ILE A 19 20.68 21.22 -13.81
CA ILE A 19 21.66 20.26 -14.28
C ILE A 19 20.95 19.34 -15.27
N SER A 20 21.35 19.39 -16.54
CA SER A 20 20.73 18.56 -17.60
C SER A 20 21.29 17.13 -17.65
N GLY A 21 22.38 16.86 -16.94
CA GLY A 21 22.96 15.52 -16.78
C GLY A 21 22.74 14.93 -15.37
N ASN A 22 23.50 13.89 -15.05
CA ASN A 22 23.46 13.25 -13.73
C ASN A 22 24.19 14.11 -12.67
N LEU A 23 23.66 14.13 -11.45
CA LEU A 23 24.30 14.75 -10.28
C LEU A 23 24.81 13.66 -9.33
N ALA A 24 26.13 13.60 -9.12
CA ALA A 24 26.77 12.76 -8.11
C ALA A 24 27.27 13.65 -6.96
N VAL A 25 26.84 13.36 -5.73
CA VAL A 25 27.22 14.11 -4.53
C VAL A 25 28.03 13.20 -3.61
N GLY A 26 29.28 13.56 -3.32
CA GLY A 26 30.16 12.75 -2.47
C GLY A 26 29.89 12.88 -0.96
N GLY A 27 29.06 13.86 -0.56
CA GLY A 27 28.66 14.10 0.82
C GLY A 27 27.15 13.94 1.05
N GLY A 28 26.65 14.46 2.17
CA GLY A 28 25.22 14.50 2.47
C GLY A 28 24.48 15.56 1.66
N ILE A 29 23.20 15.31 1.39
CA ILE A 29 22.26 16.30 0.85
C ILE A 29 21.31 16.69 1.99
N GLU A 30 21.37 17.94 2.43
CA GLU A 30 20.38 18.52 3.34
C GLU A 30 19.42 19.36 2.51
N SER A 31 18.14 18.97 2.47
CA SER A 31 17.11 19.69 1.73
C SER A 31 15.84 19.83 2.57
N GLY A 32 15.15 20.97 2.42
CA GLY A 32 13.84 21.16 3.04
C GLY A 32 12.73 20.35 2.35
N SER A 33 12.91 20.02 1.08
CA SER A 33 11.98 19.19 0.30
C SER A 33 12.70 18.52 -0.88
N LEU A 34 12.20 17.36 -1.30
CA LEU A 34 12.61 16.66 -2.51
C LEU A 34 11.37 16.26 -3.31
N ASN A 35 11.19 16.85 -4.49
CA ASN A 35 10.11 16.50 -5.40
C ASN A 35 10.67 15.69 -6.58
N LEU A 36 10.21 14.44 -6.73
CA LEU A 36 10.65 13.53 -7.78
C LEU A 36 9.51 13.34 -8.78
N VAL A 37 9.78 13.63 -10.04
CA VAL A 37 8.80 13.47 -11.13
C VAL A 37 9.26 12.35 -12.05
N SER A 38 8.34 11.45 -12.39
CA SER A 38 8.62 10.42 -13.40
C SER A 38 8.77 11.12 -14.74
N ARG A 39 9.97 11.05 -15.32
CA ARG A 39 10.21 11.54 -16.67
C ARG A 39 10.24 10.31 -17.56
N ASN A 40 9.27 10.20 -18.47
CA ASN A 40 9.34 9.21 -19.56
C ASN A 40 10.59 9.55 -20.37
N ASN A 41 11.68 8.84 -20.13
CA ASN A 41 12.96 9.18 -20.72
C ASN A 41 12.99 8.75 -22.19
N THR A 42 12.55 9.63 -23.10
CA THR A 42 12.75 9.48 -24.55
C THR A 42 14.11 10.02 -25.02
N GLY A 43 15.10 10.11 -24.12
CA GLY A 43 16.41 10.69 -24.42
C GLY A 43 17.56 10.04 -23.67
N VAL A 44 18.34 9.27 -24.41
CA VAL A 44 19.76 8.91 -24.19
C VAL A 44 20.07 7.99 -23.00
N GLY A 45 20.40 6.74 -23.35
CA GLY A 45 20.95 5.71 -22.47
C GLY A 45 20.07 4.46 -22.48
N THR A 46 20.49 3.46 -23.26
CA THR A 46 19.89 2.12 -23.47
C THR A 46 18.56 1.87 -22.73
N PRO A 47 17.42 1.81 -23.44
CA PRO A 47 16.17 1.38 -22.82
C PRO A 47 16.39 -0.07 -22.38
N ASN A 48 16.46 -0.30 -21.07
CA ASN A 48 16.17 -1.62 -20.57
C ASN A 48 14.66 -1.77 -20.77
N GLU A 49 14.25 -2.46 -21.84
CA GLU A 49 12.87 -2.69 -22.27
C GLU A 49 12.09 -3.61 -21.31
N ASN A 50 12.24 -3.36 -20.01
CA ASN A 50 11.48 -4.03 -18.97
C ASN A 50 11.21 -3.12 -17.76
N ALA A 51 11.17 -1.79 -17.97
CA ALA A 51 10.79 -0.80 -16.95
C ALA A 51 9.28 -0.88 -16.65
N THR A 52 8.89 -2.00 -16.07
CA THR A 52 7.66 -2.18 -15.31
C THR A 52 7.75 -1.24 -14.10
N ALA A 53 6.90 -0.21 -14.10
CA ALA A 53 6.87 0.89 -13.12
C ALA A 53 8.17 1.72 -13.03
N SER A 54 8.16 2.93 -13.61
CA SER A 54 9.26 3.89 -13.45
C SER A 54 9.46 4.24 -11.97
N ALA A 55 10.50 3.68 -11.36
CA ALA A 55 10.89 4.01 -9.99
C ALA A 55 11.28 5.50 -9.90
N LEU A 56 10.67 6.23 -8.97
CA LEU A 56 11.00 7.62 -8.66
C LEU A 56 12.26 7.69 -7.78
N LEU A 57 12.36 6.80 -6.80
CA LEU A 57 13.47 6.70 -5.87
C LEU A 57 13.93 5.25 -5.81
N THR A 58 15.24 5.02 -5.92
CA THR A 58 15.86 3.72 -5.67
C THR A 58 17.00 3.90 -4.67
N LEU A 59 17.08 2.98 -3.71
CA LEU A 59 18.12 2.93 -2.69
C LEU A 59 18.93 1.67 -2.96
N GLN A 60 20.23 1.82 -3.21
CA GLN A 60 21.12 0.71 -3.53
C GLN A 60 22.17 0.53 -2.45
N ASN A 61 22.56 -0.72 -2.20
CA ASN A 61 23.71 -1.03 -1.36
C ASN A 61 25.03 -0.80 -2.14
N SER A 62 26.16 -1.02 -1.46
CA SER A 62 27.50 -0.90 -2.07
C SER A 62 27.78 -1.90 -3.21
N THR A 63 26.93 -2.92 -3.38
CA THR A 63 27.02 -3.90 -4.47
C THR A 63 26.08 -3.57 -5.64
N GLY A 64 25.38 -2.44 -5.59
CA GLY A 64 24.43 -2.00 -6.65
C GLY A 64 23.08 -2.70 -6.60
N THR A 65 22.78 -3.47 -5.56
CA THR A 65 21.48 -4.13 -5.39
C THR A 65 20.47 -3.15 -4.80
N ASN A 66 19.29 -3.05 -5.42
CA ASN A 66 18.19 -2.25 -4.91
C ASN A 66 17.66 -2.86 -3.58
N VAL A 67 17.71 -2.10 -2.50
CA VAL A 67 17.24 -2.49 -1.16
C VAL A 67 15.91 -1.85 -0.79
N ALA A 68 15.52 -0.78 -1.51
CA ALA A 68 14.22 -0.15 -1.38
C ALA A 68 13.93 0.76 -2.58
N SER A 69 12.67 0.85 -2.97
CA SER A 69 12.25 1.75 -4.04
C SER A 69 10.86 2.32 -3.82
N VAL A 70 10.63 3.51 -4.38
CA VAL A 70 9.31 4.14 -4.49
C VAL A 70 9.04 4.37 -5.97
N ASP A 71 7.87 3.97 -6.45
CA ASP A 71 7.45 4.16 -7.83
C ASP A 71 6.46 5.31 -8.02
N ALA A 72 6.16 5.62 -9.28
CA ALA A 72 5.23 6.69 -9.63
C ALA A 72 3.76 6.41 -9.26
N SER A 73 3.41 5.18 -8.88
CA SER A 73 2.08 4.84 -8.38
C SER A 73 1.91 5.14 -6.89
N GLY A 74 2.99 5.53 -6.21
CA GLY A 74 3.02 5.69 -4.75
C GLY A 74 3.25 4.38 -4.00
N SER A 75 3.50 3.27 -4.72
CA SER A 75 3.88 2.01 -4.09
C SER A 75 5.35 2.08 -3.68
N ALA A 76 5.65 1.46 -2.53
CA ALA A 76 7.01 1.37 -2.02
C ALA A 76 7.33 -0.07 -1.62
N ILE A 77 8.56 -0.49 -1.93
CA ILE A 77 9.10 -1.80 -1.59
C ILE A 77 10.30 -1.58 -0.68
N PHE A 78 10.31 -2.28 0.45
CA PHE A 78 11.41 -2.29 1.40
C PHE A 78 11.70 -3.74 1.81
N ASN A 79 12.98 -4.11 1.91
CA ASN A 79 13.35 -5.45 2.37
C ASN A 79 12.95 -5.70 3.83
N SER A 80 13.02 -4.67 4.67
CA SER A 80 12.54 -4.71 6.06
C SER A 80 12.19 -3.30 6.52
N ILE A 81 11.15 -3.17 7.35
CA ILE A 81 10.75 -1.90 7.95
C ILE A 81 10.70 -2.11 9.47
N SER A 82 11.57 -1.41 10.20
CA SER A 82 11.51 -1.32 11.66
C SER A 82 10.85 0.00 12.04
N THR A 83 9.66 -0.06 12.65
CA THR A 83 8.93 1.13 13.11
C THR A 83 8.45 0.94 14.54
N GLN A 84 8.27 2.04 15.27
CA GLN A 84 7.61 2.00 16.59
C GLN A 84 6.09 1.71 16.45
N GLY A 85 5.51 2.06 15.30
CA GLY A 85 4.14 1.74 14.94
C GLY A 85 3.97 1.82 13.42
N LEU A 86 3.15 0.93 12.87
CA LEU A 86 2.75 0.94 11.47
C LEU A 86 1.25 1.22 11.43
N THR A 87 0.86 2.42 10.99
CA THR A 87 -0.54 2.72 10.74
C THR A 87 -0.87 2.34 9.31
N ILE A 88 -1.56 1.22 9.14
CA ILE A 88 -2.18 0.87 7.86
C ILE A 88 -3.56 1.53 7.89
N ALA A 89 -3.64 2.76 7.37
CA ALA A 89 -4.93 3.37 7.16
C ALA A 89 -5.74 2.47 6.20
N GLY A 90 -7.04 2.29 6.49
CA GLY A 90 -7.97 1.85 5.45
C GLY A 90 -7.80 2.76 4.22
N ALA A 91 -8.09 2.24 3.02
CA ALA A 91 -7.87 2.97 1.77
C ALA A 91 -8.30 4.45 1.90
N ILE A 92 -7.53 5.39 1.33
CA ILE A 92 -7.91 6.83 1.33
C ILE A 92 -9.32 7.02 0.72
N ASP A 93 -9.69 6.14 -0.21
CA ASP A 93 -11.03 6.02 -0.79
C ASP A 93 -11.81 4.81 -0.24
N ALA A 94 -11.65 4.49 1.04
CA ALA A 94 -12.50 3.52 1.71
C ALA A 94 -13.94 4.05 1.67
N THR A 95 -14.74 3.52 0.76
CA THR A 95 -16.19 3.68 0.83
C THR A 95 -16.60 3.22 2.22
N ASN A 96 -17.31 4.08 2.96
CA ASN A 96 -17.99 3.67 4.19
C ASN A 96 -18.62 2.31 3.95
N SER A 97 -18.29 1.33 4.79
CA SER A 97 -18.83 -0.02 4.71
C SER A 97 -20.35 0.06 4.71
N ALA A 98 -20.96 0.04 3.53
CA ALA A 98 -22.39 0.01 3.38
C ALA A 98 -22.82 -1.43 3.61
N VAL A 99 -23.50 -1.67 4.74
CA VAL A 99 -24.17 -2.94 4.99
C VAL A 99 -25.45 -2.92 4.19
N VAL A 100 -25.46 -3.59 3.04
CA VAL A 100 -26.66 -3.81 2.25
C VAL A 100 -26.97 -5.29 2.30
N ASN A 101 -28.09 -5.64 2.95
CA ASN A 101 -28.59 -7.02 2.97
C ASN A 101 -27.61 -8.05 3.58
N GLY A 102 -26.85 -7.67 4.61
CA GLY A 102 -25.86 -8.56 5.25
C GLY A 102 -24.56 -8.72 4.45
N VAL A 103 -24.27 -7.79 3.53
CA VAL A 103 -23.01 -7.73 2.79
C VAL A 103 -22.33 -6.38 3.05
N ILE A 104 -21.06 -6.41 3.45
CA ILE A 104 -20.18 -5.24 3.54
C ILE A 104 -19.38 -5.15 2.25
N THR A 105 -19.38 -4.00 1.57
CA THR A 105 -18.47 -3.76 0.43
C THR A 105 -17.45 -2.70 0.80
N THR A 106 -16.15 -3.01 0.65
CA THR A 106 -15.04 -2.11 0.99
C THR A 106 -13.77 -2.45 0.20
N ASN A 107 -12.91 -1.48 -0.04
CA ASN A 107 -11.55 -1.67 -0.56
C ASN A 107 -10.48 -1.54 0.55
N ALA A 108 -10.86 -1.41 1.82
CA ALA A 108 -9.90 -1.26 2.92
C ALA A 108 -9.26 -2.60 3.30
N THR A 109 -7.94 -2.64 3.52
CA THR A 109 -7.24 -3.87 3.94
C THR A 109 -7.50 -4.22 5.41
N ALA A 110 -7.98 -3.29 6.22
CA ALA A 110 -8.46 -3.56 7.58
C ALA A 110 -9.79 -2.84 7.82
N GLY A 111 -10.61 -3.36 8.72
CA GLY A 111 -11.89 -2.75 9.07
C GLY A 111 -12.59 -3.47 10.23
N SER A 112 -13.81 -3.03 10.50
CA SER A 112 -14.66 -3.56 11.58
C SER A 112 -16.08 -3.78 11.08
N GLY A 113 -16.77 -4.77 11.65
CA GLY A 113 -18.12 -5.14 11.24
C GLY A 113 -18.91 -5.75 12.39
N VAL A 114 -20.19 -5.95 12.14
CA VAL A 114 -21.13 -6.54 13.09
C VAL A 114 -21.83 -7.70 12.41
N ILE A 115 -21.84 -8.86 13.05
CA ILE A 115 -22.74 -9.97 12.72
C ILE A 115 -24.00 -9.75 13.56
N PRO A 116 -25.15 -9.40 12.96
CA PRO A 116 -26.38 -9.18 13.71
C PRO A 116 -26.84 -10.45 14.43
N ALA A 117 -27.53 -10.28 15.55
CA ALA A 117 -28.21 -11.35 16.26
C ALA A 117 -29.11 -12.16 15.30
N GLU A 118 -29.24 -13.45 15.60
CA GLU A 118 -29.98 -14.44 14.80
C GLU A 118 -29.38 -14.71 13.41
N THR A 119 -28.25 -14.10 13.07
CA THR A 119 -27.46 -14.45 11.88
C THR A 119 -26.20 -15.20 12.28
N SER A 120 -25.71 -16.07 11.39
CA SER A 120 -24.47 -16.84 11.64
C SER A 120 -23.27 -16.31 10.88
N GLU A 121 -23.47 -15.39 9.94
CA GLU A 121 -22.42 -14.96 9.02
C GLU A 121 -22.72 -13.61 8.38
N ILE A 122 -21.64 -12.98 7.90
CA ILE A 122 -21.68 -11.77 7.09
C ILE A 122 -20.66 -11.91 5.96
N ALA A 123 -21.02 -11.46 4.76
CA ALA A 123 -20.12 -11.45 3.61
C ALA A 123 -19.42 -10.10 3.49
N ILE A 124 -18.12 -10.10 3.21
CA ILE A 124 -17.31 -8.90 3.01
C ILE A 124 -16.68 -8.96 1.61
N ARG A 125 -17.13 -8.07 0.74
CA ARG A 125 -16.61 -7.89 -0.62
C ARG A 125 -15.47 -6.89 -0.63
N ASN A 126 -14.32 -7.33 -1.11
CA ASN A 126 -13.12 -6.53 -1.19
C ASN A 126 -12.20 -6.99 -2.32
N ALA A 127 -11.94 -6.10 -3.28
CA ALA A 127 -11.12 -6.37 -4.46
C ALA A 127 -9.67 -6.75 -4.11
N ASN A 128 -9.19 -6.40 -2.91
CA ASN A 128 -7.85 -6.78 -2.46
C ASN A 128 -7.76 -8.23 -1.98
N VAL A 129 -8.88 -8.97 -1.88
CA VAL A 129 -8.89 -10.38 -1.51
C VAL A 129 -8.61 -11.22 -2.74
N THR A 130 -7.51 -11.96 -2.70
CA THR A 130 -7.10 -12.90 -3.75
C THR A 130 -6.77 -14.28 -3.14
N ASP A 131 -6.45 -15.26 -3.97
CA ASP A 131 -6.01 -16.57 -3.49
C ASP A 131 -4.77 -16.46 -2.58
N TYR A 132 -3.90 -15.49 -2.85
CA TYR A 132 -2.65 -15.22 -2.13
C TYR A 132 -2.79 -14.19 -1.00
N THR A 133 -3.98 -14.10 -0.40
CA THR A 133 -4.22 -13.23 0.77
C THR A 133 -4.60 -14.04 1.98
N LEU A 134 -4.11 -13.63 3.14
CA LEU A 134 -4.56 -14.13 4.43
C LEU A 134 -5.58 -13.16 4.99
N VAL A 135 -6.65 -13.70 5.59
CA VAL A 135 -7.68 -12.92 6.25
C VAL A 135 -7.67 -13.31 7.72
N TYR A 136 -7.43 -12.33 8.58
CA TYR A 136 -7.50 -12.47 10.02
C TYR A 136 -8.77 -11.80 10.51
N VAL A 137 -9.45 -12.45 11.45
CA VAL A 137 -10.64 -11.93 12.10
C VAL A 137 -10.44 -12.00 13.61
N THR A 138 -10.92 -10.99 14.32
CA THR A 138 -10.80 -10.94 15.78
C THR A 138 -12.07 -10.34 16.36
N PRO A 139 -12.81 -11.07 17.20
CA PRO A 139 -13.99 -10.52 17.85
C PRO A 139 -13.59 -9.41 18.83
N THR A 140 -14.39 -8.35 18.88
CA THR A 140 -14.23 -7.22 19.81
C THR A 140 -15.35 -7.17 20.86
N SER A 141 -16.37 -8.02 20.74
CA SER A 141 -17.40 -8.25 21.74
C SER A 141 -17.48 -9.74 22.14
N SER A 142 -18.38 -10.07 23.08
CA SER A 142 -18.69 -11.47 23.41
C SER A 142 -19.13 -12.24 22.17
N THR A 143 -18.71 -13.50 22.09
CA THR A 143 -19.14 -14.46 21.06
C THR A 143 -19.94 -15.63 21.66
N ASP A 144 -20.36 -15.55 22.92
CA ASP A 144 -21.08 -16.62 23.64
C ASP A 144 -20.38 -18.00 23.54
N ASN A 145 -19.04 -18.00 23.62
CA ASN A 145 -18.18 -19.18 23.46
C ASN A 145 -18.22 -19.85 22.07
N TYR A 146 -18.79 -19.19 21.06
CA TYR A 146 -18.65 -19.59 19.68
C TYR A 146 -17.36 -19.02 19.06
N VAL A 147 -16.69 -19.84 18.26
CA VAL A 147 -15.46 -19.44 17.57
C VAL A 147 -15.82 -18.67 16.31
N LEU A 148 -15.35 -17.42 16.20
CA LEU A 148 -15.43 -16.64 14.98
C LEU A 148 -14.35 -17.10 14.01
N TYR A 149 -14.71 -17.42 12.77
CA TYR A 149 -13.74 -17.83 11.74
C TYR A 149 -14.16 -17.38 10.34
N VAL A 150 -13.22 -17.44 9.40
CA VAL A 150 -13.49 -17.22 7.98
C VAL A 150 -14.10 -18.50 7.40
N LYS A 151 -15.40 -18.50 7.11
CA LYS A 151 -16.15 -19.66 6.61
C LYS A 151 -15.78 -20.00 5.16
N SER A 152 -15.59 -18.99 4.34
CA SER A 152 -15.19 -19.13 2.94
C SER A 152 -14.42 -17.90 2.47
N LYS A 153 -13.58 -18.11 1.45
CA LYS A 153 -12.81 -17.05 0.78
C LYS A 153 -12.79 -17.34 -0.71
N SER A 154 -13.08 -16.34 -1.52
CA SER A 154 -12.99 -16.35 -2.97
C SER A 154 -12.33 -15.04 -3.45
N PRO A 155 -11.77 -14.98 -4.66
CA PRO A 155 -11.27 -13.71 -5.19
C PRO A 155 -12.36 -12.62 -5.16
N GLY A 156 -12.08 -11.52 -4.47
CA GLY A 156 -12.99 -10.40 -4.28
C GLY A 156 -13.95 -10.50 -3.08
N GLU A 157 -14.00 -11.61 -2.33
CA GLU A 157 -14.94 -11.78 -1.22
C GLU A 157 -14.45 -12.76 -0.14
N PHE A 158 -14.82 -12.52 1.11
CA PHE A 158 -14.71 -13.51 2.18
C PHE A 158 -15.93 -13.47 3.09
N VAL A 159 -16.30 -14.62 3.65
CA VAL A 159 -17.42 -14.76 4.58
C VAL A 159 -16.88 -15.04 5.97
N VAL A 160 -17.32 -14.26 6.95
CA VAL A 160 -16.94 -14.40 8.35
C VAL A 160 -18.17 -14.82 9.13
N GLY A 161 -18.00 -15.75 10.07
CA GLY A 161 -19.11 -16.16 10.89
C GLY A 161 -18.80 -17.28 11.86
N PHE A 162 -19.88 -17.94 12.26
CA PHE A 162 -19.94 -19.03 13.21
C PHE A 162 -20.55 -20.26 12.53
N THR A 163 -20.43 -21.40 13.21
CA THR A 163 -21.10 -22.64 12.79
C THR A 163 -22.62 -22.54 12.96
N ASN A 164 -23.08 -21.92 14.05
CA ASN A 164 -24.50 -21.77 14.38
C ASN A 164 -24.82 -20.27 14.59
N PRO A 165 -26.08 -19.84 14.35
CA PRO A 165 -26.52 -18.49 14.69
C PRO A 165 -26.41 -18.20 16.20
N ILE A 166 -26.21 -16.92 16.54
CA ILE A 166 -26.07 -16.46 17.93
C ILE A 166 -27.11 -15.36 18.18
N SER A 167 -27.73 -15.34 19.37
CA SER A 167 -28.79 -14.38 19.73
C SER A 167 -28.29 -13.01 20.21
N ILE A 168 -27.02 -12.70 19.98
CA ILE A 168 -26.41 -11.40 20.29
C ILE A 168 -25.67 -10.85 19.07
N ASP A 169 -25.61 -9.53 18.97
CA ASP A 169 -24.78 -8.86 17.98
C ASP A 169 -23.30 -9.08 18.32
N VAL A 170 -22.52 -9.55 17.34
CA VAL A 170 -21.08 -9.74 17.50
C VAL A 170 -20.31 -8.71 16.68
N ASN A 171 -19.56 -7.86 17.38
CA ASN A 171 -18.60 -6.95 16.78
C ASN A 171 -17.27 -7.68 16.53
N PHE A 172 -16.63 -7.39 15.41
CA PHE A 172 -15.33 -7.95 15.07
C PHE A 172 -14.52 -6.99 14.19
N ASN A 173 -13.21 -7.18 14.20
CA ASN A 173 -12.27 -6.55 13.29
C ASN A 173 -11.74 -7.59 12.30
N TRP A 174 -11.32 -7.13 11.12
CA TRP A 174 -10.59 -7.95 10.17
C TRP A 174 -9.34 -7.25 9.63
N TRP A 175 -8.42 -8.08 9.15
CA TRP A 175 -7.22 -7.64 8.45
C TRP A 175 -6.91 -8.57 7.28
N ILE A 176 -6.70 -8.00 6.09
CA ILE A 176 -6.31 -8.67 4.86
C ILE A 176 -4.83 -8.41 4.64
N VAL A 177 -4.06 -9.48 4.59
CA VAL A 177 -2.61 -9.45 4.38
C VAL A 177 -2.30 -10.13 3.06
N LYS A 178 -1.77 -9.39 2.10
CA LYS A 178 -1.27 -9.97 0.85
C LYS A 178 0.04 -10.70 1.13
N VAL A 179 0.15 -11.93 0.65
CA VAL A 179 1.39 -12.71 0.69
C VAL A 179 2.01 -12.66 -0.70
N THR A 180 3.23 -12.17 -0.81
CA THR A 180 4.01 -12.22 -2.06
C THR A 180 4.47 -13.65 -2.31
N GLN A 181 4.29 -14.11 -3.55
CA GLN A 181 4.91 -15.33 -4.05
C GLN A 181 6.37 -15.04 -4.43
#